data_AF-A0A7Y6PM55-F1
#
_entry.id   AF-A0A7Y6PM55-F1
#
_cell.length_a   1.000
_cell.length_b   1.000
_cell.length_c   1.000
_cell.angle_alpha   90.00
_cell.angle_beta   90.00
_cell.angle_gamma   90.00
#
_symmetry.space_group_name_H-M   'P 1'
#
loop_
_entity.id
_entity.type
_entity.pdbx_description
1 polymer ?
#
loop_
_entity_poly.entity_id
_entity_poly.type
_entity_poly.pdbx_seq_one_letter_code
_entity_poly.pdbx_strand_id
1 'polypeptide(L)'
;MRLVSVTFAVALLALSLAACTSGEGKDFDDVPAEPALNQEEQAALPTDEEAIHHAELEAALAAEVPEDDASNFDTDDTTNIIDGEVFDDEAASAAPNTIAFQPLLHSGLHPRASDALRAAGVAAWRITQTIGNAPASAGTHAADGSVNGRSYSAATDISVSGLSTTQIHNLLEKLAKQGFAVWYRKNGADGWSGANHMHMVYANCKMKSSLRSQVRSWLAGRNGLVSNTTYRFHTFSASAKATVKAKYEMSKSGTTNGGAGVPGRVNTAGAPLNVRSGTTLSSAVVGSVADGAYVTISCQKTGASVKGTYGTTTLWDKIGSGYVSDAFISTGSDGRVAPNCP
;
A
#
# COMPACT_ATOMS: atom_id res chain seq x y z
N MET A 1 44.65 1.69 68.67
CA MET A 1 45.83 1.17 67.95
C MET A 1 45.46 -0.13 67.27
N ARG A 2 45.23 -0.09 65.94
CA ARG A 2 45.57 -1.10 64.91
C ARG A 2 44.74 -0.81 63.65
N LEU A 3 45.40 -0.14 62.71
CA LEU A 3 45.05 -0.09 61.29
C LEU A 3 45.18 -1.50 60.68
N VAL A 4 44.30 -1.86 59.74
CA VAL A 4 44.65 -2.80 58.66
C VAL A 4 44.10 -2.26 57.35
N SER A 5 45.03 -1.85 56.48
CA SER A 5 44.84 -1.57 55.06
C SER A 5 44.49 -2.84 54.30
N VAL A 6 43.63 -2.74 53.29
CA VAL A 6 43.66 -3.68 52.15
C VAL A 6 43.66 -2.88 50.86
N THR A 7 44.74 -3.08 50.12
CA THR A 7 45.17 -2.41 48.89
C THR A 7 44.49 -3.02 47.67
N PHE A 8 44.22 -2.17 46.67
CA PHE A 8 43.80 -2.53 45.31
C PHE A 8 44.86 -3.36 44.56
N ALA A 9 44.43 -4.32 43.74
CA ALA A 9 45.19 -4.80 42.58
C ALA A 9 44.23 -5.19 41.44
N VAL A 10 44.37 -4.49 40.32
CA VAL A 10 43.78 -4.75 39.01
C VAL A 10 44.88 -5.38 38.15
N ALA A 11 44.60 -6.45 37.38
CA ALA A 11 45.08 -6.61 35.99
C ALA A 11 44.73 -7.97 35.33
N LEU A 12 44.19 -7.84 34.11
CA LEU A 12 44.43 -8.60 32.87
C LEU A 12 44.03 -10.08 32.68
N LEU A 13 42.98 -10.24 31.86
CA LEU A 13 42.99 -10.78 30.48
C LEU A 13 43.73 -12.11 30.23
N ALA A 14 42.96 -13.18 30.02
CA ALA A 14 43.35 -14.29 29.14
C ALA A 14 42.16 -14.66 28.24
N LEU A 15 42.42 -14.54 26.94
CA LEU A 15 41.58 -14.88 25.81
C LEU A 15 41.69 -16.40 25.56
N SER A 16 40.57 -17.13 25.45
CA SER A 16 40.57 -18.40 24.71
C SER A 16 39.32 -18.50 23.84
N LEU A 17 39.58 -18.58 22.53
CA LEU A 17 38.63 -18.96 21.50
C LEU A 17 38.21 -20.43 21.69
N ALA A 18 36.91 -20.68 21.65
CA ALA A 18 36.37 -21.93 21.12
C ALA A 18 35.17 -21.55 20.23
N ALA A 19 35.34 -21.73 18.93
CA ALA A 19 34.29 -21.58 17.93
C ALA A 19 33.98 -22.94 17.29
N CYS A 20 32.68 -23.14 17.02
CA CYS A 20 32.03 -24.17 16.18
C CYS A 20 31.94 -25.59 16.82
N THR A 21 30.78 -26.27 16.88
CA THR A 21 29.76 -26.51 15.82
C THR A 21 28.41 -27.02 16.40
N SER A 22 27.35 -26.88 15.57
CA SER A 22 26.00 -27.53 15.54
C SER A 22 25.04 -27.34 16.74
N GLY A 23 23.79 -26.91 16.61
CA GLY A 23 22.90 -26.75 15.45
C GLY A 23 21.83 -27.85 15.37
N GLU A 24 20.81 -27.81 16.23
CA GLU A 24 19.49 -28.49 16.08
C GLU A 24 18.48 -27.59 16.83
N GLY A 25 17.48 -26.95 16.21
CA GLY A 25 16.34 -27.56 15.53
C GLY A 25 15.12 -27.46 16.44
N LYS A 26 14.57 -26.25 16.68
CA LYS A 26 13.27 -26.09 17.33
C LYS A 26 12.21 -26.06 16.23
N ASP A 27 11.50 -27.18 16.12
CA ASP A 27 10.37 -27.37 15.22
C ASP A 27 9.20 -26.48 15.63
N PHE A 28 8.36 -26.11 14.67
CA PHE A 28 7.25 -25.16 14.85
C PHE A 28 6.00 -25.82 15.48
N ASP A 29 6.09 -27.09 15.88
CA ASP A 29 4.96 -27.92 16.31
C ASP A 29 4.86 -28.15 17.84
N ASP A 30 5.76 -27.60 18.66
CA ASP A 30 5.66 -27.67 20.14
C ASP A 30 4.86 -26.48 20.74
N VAL A 31 3.61 -26.31 20.28
CA VAL A 31 2.63 -25.50 21.00
C VAL A 31 1.97 -26.39 22.06
N PRO A 32 2.06 -26.07 23.37
CA PRO A 32 1.34 -26.82 24.39
C PRO A 32 -0.15 -26.84 24.06
N ALA A 33 -0.79 -28.01 24.08
CA ALA A 33 -2.23 -28.14 23.91
C ALA A 33 -2.97 -27.18 24.86
N GLU A 34 -3.97 -26.46 24.35
CA GLU A 34 -4.73 -25.52 25.17
C GLU A 34 -5.37 -26.26 26.37
N PRO A 35 -5.37 -25.66 27.57
CA PRO A 35 -5.98 -26.27 28.74
C PRO A 35 -7.49 -26.42 28.52
N ALA A 36 -8.03 -27.58 28.92
CA ALA A 36 -9.47 -27.82 28.86
C ALA A 36 -10.23 -26.78 29.71
N LEU A 37 -11.29 -26.21 29.14
CA LEU A 37 -12.14 -25.23 29.81
C LEU A 37 -12.73 -25.81 31.10
N ASN A 38 -12.71 -25.00 32.16
CA ASN A 38 -13.34 -25.38 33.42
C ASN A 38 -14.88 -25.24 33.35
N GLN A 39 -15.59 -25.77 34.35
CA GLN A 39 -17.07 -25.77 34.37
C GLN A 39 -17.69 -24.35 34.32
N GLU A 40 -16.99 -23.35 34.85
CA GLU A 40 -17.45 -21.95 34.85
C GLU A 40 -17.28 -21.32 33.45
N GLU A 41 -16.19 -21.65 32.76
CA GLU A 41 -15.94 -21.25 31.37
C GLU A 41 -16.87 -21.96 30.38
N GLN A 42 -17.20 -23.23 30.62
CA GLN A 42 -18.21 -23.97 29.83
C GLN A 42 -19.62 -23.41 30.00
N ALA A 43 -19.96 -22.94 31.21
CA ALA A 43 -21.27 -22.31 31.47
C ALA A 43 -21.38 -20.87 30.92
N ALA A 44 -20.26 -20.24 30.57
CA ALA A 44 -20.20 -18.93 29.92
C ALA A 44 -20.19 -19.00 28.39
N LEU A 45 -20.12 -20.20 27.81
CA LEU A 45 -20.35 -20.41 26.38
C LEU A 45 -21.84 -20.16 26.08
N PRO A 46 -22.17 -19.50 24.95
CA PRO A 46 -23.55 -19.27 24.56
C PRO A 46 -24.29 -20.61 24.48
N THR A 47 -25.39 -20.73 25.22
CA THR A 47 -26.26 -21.91 25.21
C THR A 47 -27.08 -21.95 23.92
N ASP A 48 -27.41 -23.15 23.45
CA ASP A 48 -28.05 -23.49 22.16
C ASP A 48 -29.48 -22.92 21.91
N GLU A 49 -29.84 -21.76 22.46
CA GLU A 49 -31.07 -21.03 22.10
C GLU A 49 -30.90 -20.13 20.86
N GLU A 50 -29.69 -20.02 20.29
CA GLU A 50 -29.47 -19.44 18.94
C GLU A 50 -29.57 -20.48 17.79
N ALA A 51 -30.14 -21.66 18.06
CA ALA A 51 -30.47 -22.65 17.03
C ALA A 51 -31.60 -22.21 16.07
N ILE A 52 -32.26 -21.07 16.32
CA ILE A 52 -33.34 -20.53 15.46
C ILE A 52 -32.80 -19.90 14.14
N HIS A 53 -31.48 -19.75 13.95
CA HIS A 53 -30.91 -19.24 12.69
C HIS A 53 -30.17 -20.27 11.83
N HIS A 54 -30.15 -21.56 12.22
CA HIS A 54 -29.57 -22.61 11.37
C HIS A 54 -30.55 -23.19 10.34
N ALA A 55 -31.86 -23.18 10.60
CA ALA A 55 -32.85 -23.69 9.64
C ALA A 55 -33.04 -22.77 8.42
N GLU A 56 -32.91 -21.46 8.59
CA GLU A 56 -32.91 -20.49 7.47
C GLU A 56 -31.60 -20.55 6.68
N LEU A 57 -30.49 -20.92 7.32
CA LEU A 57 -29.20 -21.11 6.66
C LEU A 57 -29.15 -22.42 5.86
N GLU A 58 -29.74 -23.51 6.37
CA GLU A 58 -29.94 -24.78 5.67
C GLU A 58 -30.91 -24.64 4.48
N ALA A 59 -31.99 -23.85 4.61
CA ALA A 59 -32.88 -23.54 3.48
C ALA A 59 -32.22 -22.62 2.43
N ALA A 60 -31.31 -21.75 2.85
CA ALA A 60 -30.50 -20.91 1.95
C ALA A 60 -29.36 -21.69 1.26
N LEU A 61 -28.80 -22.71 1.92
CA LEU A 61 -27.85 -23.66 1.32
C LEU A 61 -28.55 -24.66 0.39
N ALA A 62 -29.75 -25.14 0.73
CA ALA A 62 -30.52 -26.07 -0.09
C ALA A 62 -31.15 -25.44 -1.34
N ALA A 63 -31.09 -24.11 -1.48
CA ALA A 63 -31.42 -23.38 -2.70
C ALA A 63 -30.22 -23.22 -3.65
N GLU A 64 -29.13 -23.97 -3.42
CA GLU A 64 -28.06 -24.15 -4.39
C GLU A 64 -28.62 -24.70 -5.70
N VAL A 65 -28.29 -23.97 -6.76
CA VAL A 65 -28.52 -24.30 -8.17
C VAL A 65 -27.93 -25.68 -8.46
N PRO A 66 -28.60 -26.56 -9.22
CA PRO A 66 -28.17 -27.94 -9.41
C PRO A 66 -26.73 -28.06 -9.91
N GLU A 67 -25.94 -28.91 -9.25
CA GLU A 67 -24.72 -29.50 -9.80
C GLU A 67 -25.10 -30.44 -10.97
N ASP A 68 -25.22 -29.88 -12.16
CA ASP A 68 -25.07 -30.60 -13.43
C ASP A 68 -24.59 -29.63 -14.52
N ASP A 69 -23.29 -29.33 -14.51
CA ASP A 69 -22.45 -29.31 -15.72
C ASP A 69 -20.96 -29.16 -15.36
N ALA A 70 -20.46 -30.06 -14.51
CA ALA A 70 -19.01 -30.25 -14.34
C ALA A 70 -18.36 -30.93 -15.57
N SER A 71 -19.00 -30.86 -16.75
CA SER A 71 -18.49 -31.32 -18.04
C SER A 71 -18.26 -30.19 -19.06
N ASN A 72 -18.52 -28.92 -18.74
CA ASN A 72 -18.16 -27.79 -19.61
C ASN A 72 -17.00 -26.92 -19.11
N PHE A 73 -16.33 -27.29 -18.03
CA PHE A 73 -15.09 -26.61 -17.60
C PHE A 73 -13.81 -27.27 -18.12
N ASP A 74 -13.91 -27.95 -19.26
CA ASP A 74 -12.80 -28.09 -20.23
C ASP A 74 -13.18 -27.46 -21.57
N THR A 75 -13.75 -26.25 -21.52
CA THR A 75 -13.65 -25.30 -22.62
C THR A 75 -13.16 -23.98 -22.05
N ASP A 76 -11.91 -23.64 -22.34
CA ASP A 76 -11.47 -22.30 -22.78
C ASP A 76 -12.43 -21.15 -22.40
N ASP A 77 -12.61 -20.86 -21.10
CA ASP A 77 -13.24 -19.61 -20.69
C ASP A 77 -12.15 -18.55 -20.82
N THR A 78 -12.06 -18.06 -22.05
CA THR A 78 -11.22 -16.96 -22.46
C THR A 78 -11.54 -15.78 -21.55
N THR A 79 -10.77 -15.58 -20.48
CA THR A 79 -10.68 -14.26 -19.84
C THR A 79 -10.42 -13.28 -20.96
N ASN A 80 -11.43 -12.47 -21.30
CA ASN A 80 -11.37 -11.59 -22.46
C ASN A 80 -10.33 -10.52 -22.17
N ILE A 81 -9.07 -10.79 -22.52
CA ILE A 81 -8.01 -9.81 -22.44
C ILE A 81 -8.28 -8.78 -23.53
N ILE A 82 -8.64 -7.56 -23.11
CA ILE A 82 -9.28 -6.59 -24.00
C ILE A 82 -8.26 -5.97 -24.96
N ASP A 83 -8.55 -6.02 -26.26
CA ASP A 83 -7.84 -5.33 -27.35
C ASP A 83 -8.71 -5.13 -28.61
N GLY A 84 -10.04 -5.03 -28.48
CA GLY A 84 -10.97 -4.82 -29.61
C GLY A 84 -11.58 -3.41 -29.63
N GLU A 85 -11.96 -2.90 -30.82
CA GLU A 85 -12.76 -1.68 -30.94
C GLU A 85 -14.15 -1.89 -30.30
N VAL A 86 -14.45 -1.18 -29.21
CA VAL A 86 -15.76 -1.24 -28.53
C VAL A 86 -16.68 -0.18 -29.14
N PHE A 87 -17.72 -0.56 -29.89
CA PHE A 87 -18.74 0.37 -30.36
C PHE A 87 -19.79 0.61 -29.26
N ASP A 88 -19.71 1.73 -28.54
CA ASP A 88 -20.80 2.23 -27.71
C ASP A 88 -21.53 3.40 -28.37
N ASP A 89 -22.84 3.23 -28.55
CA ASP A 89 -23.83 4.25 -28.86
C ASP A 89 -24.22 5.06 -27.60
N GLU A 90 -24.61 6.32 -27.83
CA GLU A 90 -25.29 7.26 -26.92
C GLU A 90 -24.45 8.04 -25.87
N ALA A 91 -24.01 9.23 -26.33
CA ALA A 91 -24.18 10.53 -25.70
C ALA A 91 -24.07 10.67 -24.15
N ALA A 92 -22.85 10.94 -23.68
CA ALA A 92 -22.64 11.71 -22.44
C ALA A 92 -21.90 13.01 -22.74
N SER A 93 -22.56 14.12 -22.39
CA SER A 93 -22.22 15.50 -22.70
C SER A 93 -20.83 15.95 -22.24
N ALA A 94 -20.19 16.74 -23.10
CA ALA A 94 -18.88 17.37 -22.92
C ALA A 94 -18.72 18.17 -21.61
N ALA A 95 -17.59 17.96 -20.93
CA ALA A 95 -16.93 18.95 -20.07
C ALA A 95 -15.40 18.88 -20.30
N PRO A 96 -14.68 20.02 -20.31
CA PRO A 96 -13.29 20.08 -20.75
C PRO A 96 -12.36 19.57 -19.65
N ASN A 97 -11.77 18.39 -19.83
CA ASN A 97 -10.93 17.77 -18.82
C ASN A 97 -9.43 17.93 -19.15
N THR A 98 -8.94 19.16 -19.09
CA THR A 98 -7.49 19.43 -19.07
C THR A 98 -7.00 19.49 -17.61
N ILE A 99 -6.66 18.34 -17.01
CA ILE A 99 -6.02 18.35 -15.69
C ILE A 99 -4.51 18.55 -15.87
N ALA A 100 -4.07 19.80 -15.71
CA ALA A 100 -2.67 20.12 -15.49
C ALA A 100 -2.12 19.36 -14.26
N PHE A 101 -0.85 18.96 -14.30
CA PHE A 101 -0.10 18.42 -13.15
C PHE A 101 -0.46 19.21 -11.88
N GLN A 102 -1.16 18.56 -10.95
CA GLN A 102 -1.65 19.26 -9.78
C GLN A 102 -0.45 19.69 -8.91
N PRO A 103 -0.40 20.96 -8.46
CA PRO A 103 0.64 21.39 -7.53
C PRO A 103 0.71 20.46 -6.32
N LEU A 104 1.92 20.27 -5.80
CA LEU A 104 2.10 19.53 -4.54
C LEU A 104 1.28 20.21 -3.44
N LEU A 105 0.58 19.42 -2.65
CA LEU A 105 -0.13 19.92 -1.47
C LEU A 105 0.82 20.56 -0.46
N HIS A 106 2.08 20.11 -0.43
CA HIS A 106 3.12 20.68 0.41
C HIS A 106 4.50 20.37 -0.17
N SER A 107 5.45 21.30 0.00
CA SER A 107 6.85 21.05 -0.35
C SER A 107 7.41 19.84 0.41
N GLY A 108 8.31 19.05 -0.20
CA GLY A 108 8.91 17.88 0.44
C GLY A 108 8.07 16.60 0.39
N LEU A 109 6.87 16.64 -0.20
CA LEU A 109 6.13 15.42 -0.55
C LEU A 109 6.65 14.79 -1.83
N HIS A 110 6.60 13.47 -1.88
CA HIS A 110 6.63 12.77 -3.16
C HIS A 110 5.35 13.09 -3.95
N PRO A 111 5.38 13.33 -5.28
CA PRO A 111 4.18 13.68 -6.06
C PRO A 111 3.01 12.70 -5.85
N ARG A 112 3.28 11.40 -5.93
CA ARG A 112 2.26 10.38 -5.65
C ARG A 112 1.73 10.38 -4.22
N ALA A 113 2.52 10.78 -3.23
CA ALA A 113 2.03 10.95 -1.87
C ALA A 113 1.09 12.16 -1.79
N SER A 114 1.40 13.24 -2.50
CA SER A 114 0.50 14.39 -2.63
C SER A 114 -0.84 14.01 -3.27
N ASP A 115 -0.82 13.20 -4.32
CA ASP A 115 -2.06 12.75 -4.98
C ASP A 115 -2.87 11.79 -4.10
N ALA A 116 -2.19 10.87 -3.41
CA ALA A 116 -2.80 9.97 -2.46
C ALA A 116 -3.44 10.72 -1.27
N LEU A 117 -2.81 11.77 -0.77
CA LEU A 117 -3.38 12.65 0.26
C LEU A 117 -4.64 13.37 -0.25
N ARG A 118 -4.61 13.89 -1.49
CA ARG A 118 -5.78 14.51 -2.12
C ARG A 118 -6.92 13.52 -2.27
N ALA A 119 -6.64 12.30 -2.73
CA ALA A 119 -7.63 11.22 -2.86
C ALA A 119 -8.22 10.78 -1.50
N ALA A 120 -7.46 10.87 -0.41
CA ALA A 120 -7.96 10.65 0.94
C ALA A 120 -8.78 11.83 1.51
N GLY A 121 -8.90 12.94 0.77
CA GLY A 121 -9.58 14.16 1.22
C GLY A 121 -8.75 15.04 2.15
N VAL A 122 -7.42 14.89 2.16
CA VAL A 122 -6.53 15.74 2.95
C VAL A 122 -6.22 17.03 2.19
N ALA A 123 -6.59 18.16 2.79
CA ALA A 123 -6.23 19.48 2.28
C ALA A 123 -4.80 19.88 2.68
N ALA A 124 -4.17 20.70 1.86
CA ALA A 124 -2.79 21.19 2.05
C ALA A 124 -2.53 21.76 3.45
N TRP A 125 -3.45 22.58 3.98
CA TRP A 125 -3.32 23.23 5.30
C TRP A 125 -3.22 22.24 6.46
N ARG A 126 -3.69 21.00 6.28
CA ARG A 126 -3.65 19.97 7.32
C ARG A 126 -2.27 19.33 7.44
N ILE A 127 -1.40 19.50 6.45
CA ILE A 127 -0.06 18.92 6.42
C ILE A 127 0.86 19.79 7.28
N THR A 128 1.39 19.21 8.36
CA THR A 128 2.19 19.91 9.35
C THR A 128 3.68 19.66 9.19
N GLN A 129 4.07 18.48 8.70
CA GLN A 129 5.46 18.16 8.46
C GLN A 129 5.64 17.20 7.28
N THR A 130 6.66 17.45 6.46
CA THR A 130 7.05 16.60 5.32
C THR A 130 8.54 16.32 5.38
N ILE A 131 9.35 17.17 4.76
CA ILE A 131 10.81 17.12 4.82
C ILE A 131 11.30 18.15 5.83
N GLY A 132 12.16 17.70 6.75
CA GLY A 132 12.73 18.58 7.77
C GLY A 132 13.39 17.79 8.89
N ASN A 133 14.61 18.18 9.24
CA ASN A 133 15.39 17.56 10.33
C ASN A 133 15.15 18.29 11.65
N ALA A 134 13.90 18.37 12.11
CA ALA A 134 13.66 18.78 13.49
C ALA A 134 14.23 17.70 14.44
N PRO A 135 14.96 18.07 15.52
CA PRO A 135 15.47 17.09 16.49
C PRO A 135 14.37 16.17 17.04
N ALA A 136 13.16 16.72 17.23
CA ALA A 136 11.98 15.98 17.70
C ALA A 136 11.51 14.87 16.73
N SER A 137 11.89 14.92 15.46
CA SER A 137 11.50 13.93 14.45
C SER A 137 12.41 12.70 14.42
N ALA A 138 13.49 12.68 15.21
CA ALA A 138 14.47 11.59 15.26
C ALA A 138 14.96 11.13 13.86
N GLY A 139 15.08 12.07 12.92
CA GLY A 139 15.48 11.79 11.53
C GLY A 139 14.41 11.14 10.64
N THR A 140 13.20 10.89 11.15
CA THR A 140 12.08 10.26 10.39
C THR A 140 11.69 11.06 9.15
N HIS A 141 11.76 12.39 9.24
CA HIS A 141 11.44 13.33 8.17
C HIS A 141 12.68 13.80 7.36
N ALA A 142 13.82 13.13 7.55
CA ALA A 142 14.99 13.32 6.69
C ALA A 142 14.70 12.86 5.25
N ALA A 143 15.42 13.44 4.29
CA ALA A 143 15.28 13.12 2.87
C ALA A 143 15.41 11.61 2.60
N ASP A 144 14.46 11.07 1.85
CA ASP A 144 14.42 9.67 1.44
C ASP A 144 14.88 9.48 -0.02
N GLY A 145 14.74 10.52 -0.83
CA GLY A 145 15.13 10.56 -2.23
C GLY A 145 14.76 11.90 -2.87
N SER A 146 14.81 11.96 -4.19
CA SER A 146 14.39 13.12 -4.97
C SER A 146 13.54 12.72 -6.17
N VAL A 147 12.63 13.62 -6.57
CA VAL A 147 11.85 13.55 -7.82
C VAL A 147 11.94 14.92 -8.49
N ASN A 148 12.27 14.97 -9.78
CA ASN A 148 12.41 16.22 -10.54
C ASN A 148 13.34 17.25 -9.85
N GLY A 149 14.47 16.77 -9.31
CA GLY A 149 15.45 17.61 -8.60
C GLY A 149 15.01 18.11 -7.21
N ARG A 150 13.82 17.74 -6.73
CA ARG A 150 13.31 18.12 -5.41
C ARG A 150 13.37 16.93 -4.46
N SER A 151 14.02 17.11 -3.31
CA SER A 151 14.04 16.10 -2.26
C SER A 151 12.66 15.89 -1.65
N TYR A 152 12.35 14.65 -1.28
CA TYR A 152 11.14 14.31 -0.55
C TYR A 152 11.45 13.49 0.70
N SER A 153 10.53 13.48 1.66
CA SER A 153 10.42 12.42 2.65
C SER A 153 9.21 11.54 2.35
N ALA A 154 9.35 10.24 2.57
CA ALA A 154 8.23 9.30 2.54
C ALA A 154 7.34 9.44 3.78
N ALA A 155 7.83 10.07 4.85
CA ALA A 155 7.07 10.38 6.04
C ALA A 155 6.32 11.71 5.87
N THR A 156 5.10 11.78 6.42
CA THR A 156 4.28 12.98 6.46
C THR A 156 3.52 13.01 7.76
N ASP A 157 3.42 14.18 8.38
CA ASP A 157 2.56 14.41 9.53
C ASP A 157 1.42 15.34 9.16
N ILE A 158 0.23 15.02 9.67
CA ILE A 158 -0.95 15.88 9.53
C ILE A 158 -1.57 16.22 10.88
N SER A 159 -2.14 17.42 10.94
CA SER A 159 -2.91 17.90 12.08
C SER A 159 -4.22 17.14 12.21
N VAL A 160 -4.53 16.71 13.44
CA VAL A 160 -5.84 16.19 13.82
C VAL A 160 -6.75 17.26 14.43
N SER A 161 -6.31 18.51 14.48
CA SER A 161 -7.11 19.60 15.03
C SER A 161 -8.44 19.71 14.29
N GLY A 162 -9.51 19.90 15.06
CA GLY A 162 -10.89 19.98 14.58
C GLY A 162 -11.50 18.64 14.12
N LEU A 163 -10.83 17.50 14.31
CA LEU A 163 -11.40 16.18 14.01
C LEU A 163 -11.93 15.50 15.27
N SER A 164 -13.13 14.92 15.18
CA SER A 164 -13.65 13.98 16.18
C SER A 164 -12.92 12.64 16.12
N THR A 165 -13.04 11.83 17.18
CA THR A 165 -12.47 10.48 17.21
C THR A 165 -12.95 9.61 16.05
N THR A 166 -14.25 9.66 15.71
CA THR A 166 -14.81 8.95 14.55
C THR A 166 -14.20 9.44 13.23
N GLN A 167 -14.03 10.75 13.07
CA GLN A 167 -13.38 11.30 11.88
C GLN A 167 -11.91 10.88 11.77
N ILE A 168 -11.21 10.75 12.90
CA ILE A 168 -9.85 10.21 12.94
C ILE A 168 -9.83 8.75 12.46
N HIS A 169 -10.70 7.87 12.96
CA HIS A 169 -10.77 6.48 12.48
C HIS A 169 -11.06 6.40 10.97
N ASN A 170 -12.03 7.18 10.49
CA ASN A 170 -12.38 7.21 9.07
C ASN A 170 -11.22 7.70 8.20
N LEU A 171 -10.47 8.71 8.67
CA LEU A 171 -9.33 9.24 7.94
C LEU A 171 -8.14 8.26 7.94
N LEU A 172 -7.87 7.57 9.06
CA LEU A 172 -6.87 6.49 9.12
C LEU A 172 -7.15 5.43 8.06
N GLU A 173 -8.38 4.92 7.99
CA GLU A 173 -8.77 3.89 7.02
C GLU A 173 -8.66 4.40 5.57
N LYS A 174 -9.12 5.62 5.29
CA LYS A 174 -8.99 6.25 3.97
C LYS A 174 -7.53 6.39 3.53
N LEU A 175 -6.66 6.87 4.41
CA LEU A 175 -5.23 7.02 4.14
C LEU A 175 -4.57 5.66 3.88
N ALA A 176 -4.88 4.65 4.69
CA ALA A 176 -4.35 3.30 4.48
C ALA A 176 -4.78 2.70 3.14
N LYS A 177 -6.04 2.92 2.73
CA LYS A 177 -6.54 2.56 1.39
C LYS A 177 -5.87 3.32 0.24
N GLN A 178 -5.18 4.43 0.51
CA GLN A 178 -4.34 5.12 -0.48
C GLN A 178 -2.87 4.68 -0.45
N GLY A 179 -2.48 3.83 0.51
CA GLY A 179 -1.13 3.29 0.64
C GLY A 179 -0.28 3.90 1.74
N PHE A 180 -0.89 4.57 2.71
CA PHE A 180 -0.17 5.09 3.87
C PHE A 180 -0.17 4.07 5.01
N ALA A 181 1.01 3.68 5.48
CA ALA A 181 1.14 3.11 6.81
C ALA A 181 1.01 4.27 7.81
N VAL A 182 -0.15 4.39 8.47
CA VAL A 182 -0.52 5.55 9.30
C VAL A 182 -0.86 5.16 10.73
N TRP A 183 -0.47 6.01 11.68
CA TRP A 183 -0.84 5.94 13.08
C TRP A 183 -1.37 7.28 13.57
N TYR A 184 -2.42 7.25 14.38
CA TYR A 184 -2.73 8.39 15.23
C TYR A 184 -1.79 8.40 16.45
N ARG A 185 -0.95 9.43 16.55
CA ARG A 185 -0.09 9.71 17.69
C ARG A 185 -0.91 10.49 18.72
N LYS A 186 -1.53 9.77 19.66
CA LYS A 186 -2.29 10.36 20.78
C LYS A 186 -1.43 10.42 22.02
N ASN A 187 -1.31 11.59 22.64
CA ASN A 187 -0.51 11.78 23.84
C ASN A 187 -0.93 10.81 24.95
N GLY A 188 0.03 10.07 25.50
CA GLY A 188 -0.19 9.09 26.57
C GLY A 188 -0.78 7.75 26.10
N ALA A 189 -0.91 7.51 24.79
CA ALA A 189 -1.44 6.25 24.24
C ALA A 189 -0.44 5.59 23.29
N ASP A 190 -0.52 4.25 23.19
CA ASP A 190 0.30 3.44 22.27
C ASP A 190 1.82 3.72 22.32
N GLY A 191 2.32 4.15 23.48
CA GLY A 191 3.73 4.50 23.69
C GLY A 191 4.15 5.87 23.15
N TRP A 192 3.20 6.72 22.74
CA TRP A 192 3.47 8.08 22.29
C TRP A 192 3.36 9.10 23.43
N SER A 193 4.32 10.02 23.50
CA SER A 193 4.29 11.21 24.36
C SER A 193 4.65 12.42 23.53
N GLY A 194 3.76 13.41 23.46
CA GLY A 194 3.93 14.59 22.60
C GLY A 194 2.62 15.08 21.99
N ALA A 195 2.72 16.05 21.06
CA ALA A 195 1.56 16.65 20.41
C ALA A 195 0.75 15.62 19.62
N ASN A 196 -0.59 15.78 19.64
CA ASN A 196 -1.49 14.93 18.90
C ASN A 196 -1.40 15.21 17.40
N HIS A 197 -1.08 14.19 16.61
CA HIS A 197 -1.02 14.28 15.14
C HIS A 197 -1.19 12.88 14.51
N MET A 198 -1.39 12.78 13.20
CA MET A 198 -1.21 11.50 12.52
C MET A 198 0.16 11.47 11.87
N HIS A 199 0.93 10.43 12.18
CA HIS A 199 2.18 10.12 11.51
C HIS A 199 1.92 9.08 10.43
N MET A 200 2.41 9.30 9.22
CA MET A 200 2.25 8.33 8.14
C MET A 200 3.47 8.20 7.24
N VAL A 201 3.63 7.01 6.67
CA VAL A 201 4.66 6.68 5.69
C VAL A 201 3.98 6.23 4.39
N TYR A 202 4.25 6.92 3.28
CA TYR A 202 3.75 6.50 1.97
C TYR A 202 4.51 5.28 1.47
N ALA A 203 3.81 4.14 1.32
CA ALA A 203 4.45 2.87 1.01
C ALA A 203 5.04 2.78 -0.41
N ASN A 204 4.50 3.56 -1.37
CA ASN A 204 4.85 3.48 -2.79
C ASN A 204 5.93 4.50 -3.23
N CYS A 205 6.95 4.72 -2.40
CA CYS A 205 8.14 5.46 -2.80
C CYS A 205 9.40 4.85 -2.17
N LYS A 206 10.57 5.23 -2.69
CA LYS A 206 11.85 4.85 -2.08
C LYS A 206 11.91 5.51 -0.70
N MET A 207 12.36 4.75 0.30
CA MET A 207 12.45 5.23 1.68
C MET A 207 13.62 4.57 2.42
N LYS A 208 14.14 5.27 3.42
CA LYS A 208 15.22 4.79 4.31
C LYS A 208 14.80 3.59 5.16
N SER A 209 15.78 2.81 5.61
CA SER A 209 15.58 1.56 6.36
C SER A 209 14.70 1.73 7.60
N SER A 210 14.79 2.86 8.31
CA SER A 210 13.94 3.15 9.48
C SER A 210 12.45 3.24 9.10
N LEU A 211 12.10 3.95 8.02
CA LEU A 211 10.73 4.01 7.52
C LEU A 211 10.27 2.65 6.97
N ARG A 212 11.17 1.89 6.34
CA ARG A 212 10.87 0.51 5.91
C ARG A 212 10.52 -0.38 7.10
N SER A 213 11.18 -0.21 8.25
CA SER A 213 10.83 -0.92 9.48
C SER A 213 9.47 -0.50 10.01
N GLN A 214 9.16 0.81 10.01
CA GLN A 214 7.83 1.30 10.41
C GLN A 214 6.71 0.71 9.55
N VAL A 215 6.86 0.63 8.22
CA VAL A 215 5.84 0.01 7.36
C VAL A 215 5.63 -1.47 7.69
N ARG A 216 6.70 -2.23 7.98
CA ARG A 216 6.59 -3.63 8.44
C ARG A 216 5.88 -3.74 9.79
N SER A 217 6.22 -2.86 10.73
CA SER A 217 5.54 -2.76 12.03
C SER A 217 4.04 -2.51 11.85
N TRP A 218 3.67 -1.59 10.96
CA TRP A 218 2.27 -1.30 10.65
C TRP A 218 1.53 -2.53 10.12
N LEU A 219 2.13 -3.24 9.15
CA LEU A 219 1.56 -4.46 8.58
C LEU A 219 1.36 -5.55 9.63
N ALA A 220 2.22 -5.58 10.66
CA ALA A 220 2.12 -6.48 11.82
C ALA A 220 1.22 -5.95 12.96
N GLY A 221 0.49 -4.85 12.76
CA GLY A 221 -0.39 -4.25 13.77
C GLY A 221 0.34 -3.59 14.94
N ARG A 222 1.58 -3.14 14.73
CA ARG A 222 2.44 -2.50 15.74
C ARG A 222 2.48 -0.99 15.56
N ASN A 223 2.88 -0.27 16.60
CA ASN A 223 2.85 1.19 16.68
C ASN A 223 3.96 1.94 15.90
N GLY A 224 4.90 1.20 15.29
CA GLY A 224 6.00 1.79 14.50
C GLY A 224 6.99 2.65 15.29
N LEU A 225 6.90 2.67 16.62
CA LEU A 225 7.91 3.31 17.49
C LEU A 225 9.03 2.32 17.80
N VAL A 226 10.09 2.79 18.45
CA VAL A 226 11.16 1.92 18.97
C VAL A 226 10.62 0.82 19.86
N SER A 227 9.57 1.10 20.67
CA SER A 227 8.91 0.10 21.52
C SER A 227 8.20 -1.00 20.73
N ASN A 228 7.77 -0.71 19.49
CA ASN A 228 7.08 -1.61 18.57
C ASN A 228 5.93 -2.40 19.21
N THR A 229 5.25 -1.81 20.19
CA THR A 229 4.12 -2.44 20.90
C THR A 229 2.90 -2.51 19.98
N THR A 230 1.89 -3.27 20.40
CA THR A 230 0.63 -3.38 19.66
C THR A 230 -0.05 -2.02 19.54
N TYR A 231 -0.46 -1.66 18.33
CA TYR A 231 -1.25 -0.47 18.09
C TYR A 231 -2.72 -0.75 18.42
N ARG A 232 -3.29 0.00 19.37
CA ARG A 232 -4.64 -0.30 19.90
C ARG A 232 -5.71 0.69 19.45
N PHE A 233 -5.33 1.88 19.00
CA PHE A 233 -6.32 2.90 18.66
C PHE A 233 -7.22 2.49 17.49
N HIS A 234 -6.70 1.88 16.42
CA HIS A 234 -7.52 1.52 15.25
C HIS A 234 -7.10 0.18 14.63
N THR A 235 -8.09 -0.61 14.23
CA THR A 235 -7.92 -1.87 13.51
C THR A 235 -8.20 -1.64 12.04
N PHE A 236 -7.16 -1.66 11.21
CA PHE A 236 -7.27 -1.49 9.77
C PHE A 236 -7.89 -2.71 9.08
N SER A 237 -8.71 -2.46 8.06
CA SER A 237 -9.30 -3.53 7.26
C SER A 237 -8.26 -4.36 6.51
N ALA A 238 -8.64 -5.58 6.12
CA ALA A 238 -7.80 -6.44 5.27
C ALA A 238 -7.47 -5.76 3.93
N SER A 239 -8.43 -5.03 3.34
CA SER A 239 -8.24 -4.25 2.11
C SER A 239 -7.20 -3.15 2.27
N ALA A 240 -7.26 -2.37 3.37
CA ALA A 240 -6.26 -1.36 3.67
C ALA A 240 -4.86 -1.97 3.83
N LYS A 241 -4.75 -3.09 4.56
CA LYS A 241 -3.49 -3.82 4.72
C LYS A 241 -2.94 -4.37 3.40
N ALA A 242 -3.80 -4.92 2.55
CA ALA A 242 -3.43 -5.42 1.24
C ALA A 242 -2.87 -4.31 0.34
N THR A 243 -3.52 -3.13 0.32
CA THR A 243 -3.03 -1.98 -0.46
C THR A 243 -1.66 -1.50 0.01
N VAL A 244 -1.45 -1.35 1.32
CA VAL A 244 -0.15 -0.95 1.86
C VAL A 244 0.92 -2.00 1.56
N LYS A 245 0.61 -3.29 1.72
CA LYS A 245 1.53 -4.40 1.40
C LYS A 245 1.95 -4.37 -0.07
N ALA A 246 0.99 -4.29 -1.00
CA ALA A 246 1.26 -4.23 -2.42
C ALA A 246 2.15 -3.02 -2.79
N LYS A 247 1.82 -1.84 -2.27
CA LYS A 247 2.61 -0.62 -2.48
C LYS A 247 4.01 -0.69 -1.87
N TYR A 248 4.17 -1.34 -0.72
CA TYR A 248 5.46 -1.54 -0.08
C TYR A 248 6.38 -2.50 -0.86
N GLU A 249 5.81 -3.53 -1.48
CA GLU A 249 6.57 -4.42 -2.37
C GLU A 249 7.06 -3.66 -3.63
N MET A 250 6.21 -2.80 -4.22
CA MET A 250 6.60 -1.91 -5.33
C MET A 250 7.72 -0.92 -4.94
N SER A 251 7.92 -0.69 -3.65
CA SER A 251 8.99 0.13 -3.11
C SER A 251 10.36 -0.59 -3.09
N LYS A 252 10.40 -1.95 -3.12
CA LYS A 252 11.63 -2.78 -3.04
C LYS A 252 12.40 -2.89 -4.34
N SER A 253 11.72 -2.98 -5.48
CA SER A 253 12.36 -3.16 -6.80
C SER A 253 13.19 -1.96 -7.23
N GLY A 254 13.43 -1.01 -6.31
CA GLY A 254 13.84 0.33 -6.59
C GLY A 254 13.11 0.79 -7.83
N THR A 255 11.76 0.69 -7.86
CA THR A 255 11.03 1.22 -9.02
C THR A 255 11.59 2.60 -9.20
N THR A 256 12.33 2.74 -10.29
CA THR A 256 13.02 3.95 -10.66
C THR A 256 11.92 4.89 -11.05
N ASN A 257 11.25 5.41 -10.04
CA ASN A 257 10.55 6.68 -10.14
C ASN A 257 11.51 7.80 -9.74
N GLY A 258 12.81 7.53 -9.90
CA GLY A 258 13.81 8.49 -10.33
C GLY A 258 13.91 8.62 -11.87
N GLY A 259 12.96 8.08 -12.63
CA GLY A 259 12.65 8.56 -13.97
C GLY A 259 11.34 9.35 -13.92
N ALA A 260 11.24 10.44 -14.67
CA ALA A 260 10.10 11.35 -14.77
C ALA A 260 8.84 10.70 -15.40
N GLY A 261 8.42 9.53 -14.90
CA GLY A 261 7.28 8.79 -15.42
C GLY A 261 5.98 9.20 -14.74
N VAL A 262 4.92 9.33 -15.54
CA VAL A 262 3.58 9.72 -15.09
C VAL A 262 2.84 8.51 -14.52
N PRO A 263 2.23 8.59 -13.33
CA PRO A 263 1.38 7.51 -12.84
C PRO A 263 0.10 7.40 -13.69
N GLY A 264 -0.30 6.18 -14.02
CA GLY A 264 -1.59 5.89 -14.65
C GLY A 264 -2.32 4.79 -13.88
N ARG A 265 -3.66 4.82 -13.86
CA ARG A 265 -4.48 3.72 -13.32
C ARG A 265 -5.19 2.99 -14.45
N VAL A 266 -5.04 1.69 -14.53
CA VAL A 266 -5.75 0.86 -15.50
C VAL A 266 -7.25 0.89 -15.20
N ASN A 267 -8.06 1.06 -16.24
CA ASN A 267 -9.50 0.88 -16.18
C ASN A 267 -9.98 0.17 -17.43
N THR A 268 -10.38 -1.08 -17.25
CA THR A 268 -10.81 -2.02 -18.30
C THR A 268 -12.16 -2.65 -17.95
N ALA A 269 -12.87 -2.10 -16.97
CA ALA A 269 -14.16 -2.63 -16.49
C ALA A 269 -14.09 -4.13 -16.07
N GLY A 270 -13.01 -4.53 -15.39
CA GLY A 270 -12.87 -5.84 -14.76
C GLY A 270 -11.87 -6.81 -15.40
N ALA A 271 -11.58 -6.69 -16.69
CA ALA A 271 -10.64 -7.61 -17.38
C ALA A 271 -9.18 -7.12 -17.32
N PRO A 272 -8.16 -7.99 -17.36
CA PRO A 272 -6.77 -7.55 -17.46
C PRO A 272 -6.48 -6.87 -18.83
N LEU A 273 -5.58 -5.89 -18.83
CA LEU A 273 -5.08 -5.20 -20.01
C LEU A 273 -3.80 -5.84 -20.53
N ASN A 274 -3.70 -6.05 -21.84
CA ASN A 274 -2.48 -6.57 -22.46
C ASN A 274 -1.36 -5.53 -22.50
N VAL A 275 -0.15 -5.96 -22.12
CA VAL A 275 1.09 -5.23 -22.35
C VAL A 275 1.73 -5.76 -23.62
N ARG A 276 1.95 -4.90 -24.61
CA ARG A 276 2.39 -5.26 -25.96
C ARG A 276 3.84 -4.84 -26.21
N SER A 277 4.55 -5.57 -27.06
CA SER A 277 5.94 -5.26 -27.41
C SER A 277 6.09 -3.98 -28.25
N GLY A 278 5.01 -3.55 -28.90
CA GLY A 278 4.94 -2.36 -29.74
C GLY A 278 3.58 -1.68 -29.67
N THR A 279 3.44 -0.56 -30.39
CA THR A 279 2.29 0.35 -30.32
C THR A 279 1.20 0.00 -31.32
N THR A 280 0.85 -1.29 -31.43
CA THR A 280 -0.22 -1.80 -32.29
C THR A 280 -0.83 -3.06 -31.67
N LEU A 281 -2.12 -3.30 -31.93
CA LEU A 281 -2.84 -4.50 -31.48
C LEU A 281 -2.32 -5.80 -32.14
N SER A 282 -1.51 -5.69 -33.19
CA SER A 282 -0.82 -6.84 -33.79
C SER A 282 0.55 -7.15 -33.15
N SER A 283 1.08 -6.27 -32.28
CA SER A 283 2.35 -6.53 -31.58
C SER A 283 2.18 -7.63 -30.56
N ALA A 284 3.19 -8.50 -30.42
CA ALA A 284 3.19 -9.59 -29.45
C ALA A 284 2.85 -9.11 -28.03
N VAL A 285 1.99 -9.85 -27.34
CA VAL A 285 1.72 -9.65 -25.92
C VAL A 285 2.96 -10.11 -25.13
N VAL A 286 3.51 -9.21 -24.32
CA VAL A 286 4.69 -9.44 -23.47
C VAL A 286 4.35 -9.45 -21.98
N GLY A 287 3.08 -9.28 -21.62
CA GLY A 287 2.56 -9.35 -20.26
C GLY A 287 1.13 -8.86 -20.17
N SER A 288 0.60 -8.77 -18.95
CA SER A 288 -0.71 -8.17 -18.67
C SER A 288 -0.66 -7.32 -17.40
N VAL A 289 -1.64 -6.42 -17.25
CA VAL A 289 -1.85 -5.62 -16.05
C VAL A 289 -3.31 -5.75 -15.63
N ALA A 290 -3.55 -6.06 -14.35
CA ALA A 290 -4.91 -6.19 -13.83
C ALA A 290 -5.69 -4.86 -13.89
N ASP A 291 -7.01 -4.94 -14.03
CA ASP A 291 -7.89 -3.79 -13.89
C ASP A 291 -7.67 -3.10 -12.52
N GLY A 292 -7.74 -1.77 -12.51
CA GLY A 292 -7.52 -0.95 -11.33
C GLY A 292 -6.09 -0.88 -10.82
N ALA A 293 -5.14 -1.60 -11.42
CA ALA A 293 -3.73 -1.53 -11.06
C ALA A 293 -3.12 -0.18 -11.45
N TYR A 294 -2.09 0.23 -10.70
CA TYR A 294 -1.32 1.42 -11.02
C TYR A 294 -0.09 1.08 -11.84
N VAL A 295 0.09 1.79 -12.95
CA VAL A 295 1.26 1.71 -13.83
C VAL A 295 2.07 3.00 -13.78
N THR A 296 3.33 2.92 -14.21
CA THR A 296 4.18 4.10 -14.42
C THR A 296 4.51 4.19 -15.90
N ILE A 297 4.11 5.32 -16.49
CA ILE A 297 4.31 5.65 -17.90
C ILE A 297 5.67 6.33 -18.03
N SER A 298 6.67 5.65 -18.58
CA SER A 298 8.02 6.23 -18.73
C SER A 298 8.11 7.22 -19.90
N CYS A 299 7.36 6.95 -20.96
CA CYS A 299 7.27 7.76 -22.17
C CYS A 299 6.02 7.33 -22.95
N GLN A 300 5.61 8.13 -23.93
CA GLN A 300 4.49 7.83 -24.80
C GLN A 300 4.94 7.78 -26.27
N LYS A 301 4.24 7.01 -27.09
CA LYS A 301 4.51 6.91 -28.53
C LYS A 301 3.19 6.83 -29.29
N THR A 302 3.13 7.46 -30.46
CA THR A 302 1.95 7.36 -31.33
C THR A 302 1.98 6.02 -32.06
N GLY A 303 0.84 5.35 -32.14
CA GLY A 303 0.67 4.03 -32.74
C GLY A 303 -0.71 3.83 -33.35
N ALA A 304 -1.17 2.58 -33.38
CA ALA A 304 -2.51 2.24 -33.84
C ALA A 304 -3.58 2.95 -32.99
N SER A 305 -4.68 3.34 -33.63
CA SER A 305 -5.86 3.88 -32.94
C SER A 305 -6.55 2.76 -32.17
N VAL A 306 -6.87 3.01 -30.91
CA VAL A 306 -7.55 2.06 -30.02
C VAL A 306 -8.66 2.79 -29.30
N LYS A 307 -9.85 2.17 -29.25
CA LYS A 307 -10.99 2.63 -28.45
C LYS A 307 -11.04 1.85 -27.14
N GLY A 308 -11.18 2.56 -26.03
CA GLY A 308 -11.22 2.00 -24.69
C GLY A 308 -12.04 2.87 -23.74
N THR A 309 -11.91 2.59 -22.44
CA THR A 309 -12.71 3.21 -21.37
C THR A 309 -12.64 4.74 -21.34
N TYR A 310 -11.52 5.32 -21.76
CA TYR A 310 -11.30 6.78 -21.80
C TYR A 310 -11.46 7.37 -23.21
N GLY A 311 -12.10 6.65 -24.14
CA GLY A 311 -12.33 7.09 -25.50
C GLY A 311 -11.35 6.47 -26.50
N THR A 312 -11.18 7.13 -27.66
CA THR A 312 -10.32 6.64 -28.74
C THR A 312 -9.04 7.45 -28.82
N THR A 313 -7.88 6.79 -28.83
CA THR A 313 -6.58 7.47 -28.90
C THR A 313 -5.58 6.67 -29.72
N THR A 314 -4.59 7.39 -30.26
CA THR A 314 -3.40 6.81 -30.91
C THR A 314 -2.19 6.81 -29.98
N LEU A 315 -2.35 7.27 -28.73
CA LEU A 315 -1.28 7.29 -27.74
C LEU A 315 -1.12 5.92 -27.08
N TRP A 316 0.14 5.51 -26.95
CA TRP A 316 0.55 4.30 -26.28
C TRP A 316 1.56 4.63 -25.18
N ASP A 317 1.30 4.11 -23.99
CA ASP A 317 2.07 4.32 -22.78
C ASP A 317 3.13 3.24 -22.63
N LYS A 318 4.40 3.64 -22.58
CA LYS A 318 5.49 2.73 -22.23
C LYS A 318 5.42 2.42 -20.73
N ILE A 319 5.13 1.17 -20.40
CA ILE A 319 5.16 0.66 -19.03
C ILE A 319 6.12 -0.52 -18.94
N GLY A 320 7.03 -0.51 -17.96
CA GLY A 320 8.04 -1.56 -17.83
C GLY A 320 8.73 -1.89 -19.16
N SER A 321 8.66 -3.16 -19.59
CA SER A 321 9.24 -3.64 -20.84
C SER A 321 8.34 -3.49 -22.08
N GLY A 322 7.04 -3.19 -21.97
CA GLY A 322 6.14 -3.04 -23.13
C GLY A 322 5.34 -1.73 -23.18
N TYR A 323 4.21 -1.76 -23.89
CA TYR A 323 3.31 -0.64 -24.15
C TYR A 323 1.86 -1.05 -23.87
N VAL A 324 1.05 -0.13 -23.38
CA VAL A 324 -0.40 -0.27 -23.26
C VAL A 324 -1.06 0.90 -23.97
N SER A 325 -2.29 0.73 -24.48
CA SER A 325 -3.01 1.87 -25.04
C SER A 325 -3.45 2.82 -23.93
N ASP A 326 -3.21 4.12 -24.14
CA ASP A 326 -3.65 5.19 -23.24
C ASP A 326 -5.19 5.23 -23.13
N ALA A 327 -5.92 4.62 -24.08
CA ALA A 327 -7.38 4.46 -24.06
C ALA A 327 -7.91 3.76 -22.79
N PHE A 328 -7.07 3.00 -22.09
CA PHE A 328 -7.42 2.25 -20.88
C PHE A 328 -6.71 2.76 -19.63
N ILE A 329 -5.92 3.84 -19.74
CA ILE A 329 -5.12 4.36 -18.64
C ILE A 329 -5.65 5.72 -18.20
N SER A 330 -6.11 5.79 -16.95
CA SER A 330 -6.43 7.04 -16.29
C SER A 330 -5.15 7.80 -16.00
N THR A 331 -4.76 8.69 -16.90
CA THR A 331 -3.63 9.61 -16.74
C THR A 331 -4.09 11.00 -16.27
N GLY A 332 -5.37 11.31 -16.46
CA GLY A 332 -5.95 12.63 -16.22
C GLY A 332 -5.89 13.59 -17.41
N SER A 333 -5.53 13.11 -18.60
CA SER A 333 -5.47 13.88 -19.85
C SER A 333 -5.73 12.98 -21.06
N ASP A 334 -6.51 13.47 -22.04
CA ASP A 334 -6.71 12.81 -23.34
C ASP A 334 -5.49 12.97 -24.28
N GLY A 335 -4.57 13.88 -23.90
CA GLY A 335 -3.33 14.15 -24.59
C GLY A 335 -2.11 13.56 -23.87
N ARG A 336 -0.98 13.64 -24.55
CA ARG A 336 0.32 13.15 -24.05
C ARG A 336 0.68 13.76 -22.70
N VAL A 337 0.90 12.91 -21.70
CA VAL A 337 1.33 13.24 -20.35
C VAL A 337 2.83 12.97 -20.10
N ALA A 338 3.44 12.09 -20.89
CA ALA A 338 4.85 11.71 -20.76
C ALA A 338 5.66 12.09 -22.02
N PRO A 339 6.99 12.28 -21.92
CA PRO A 339 7.84 12.57 -23.08
C PRO A 339 7.70 11.53 -24.21
N ASN A 340 8.11 11.88 -25.43
CA ASN A 340 8.19 10.91 -26.52
C ASN A 340 9.15 9.77 -26.17
N CYS A 341 8.77 8.54 -26.51
CA CYS A 341 9.71 7.42 -26.45
C CYS A 341 10.82 7.60 -27.51
N PRO A 342 12.06 7.18 -27.20
CA PRO A 342 13.17 7.21 -28.14
C PRO A 342 12.90 6.51 -29.47
#